data_AF-A0A7N0TL51-F1
#
_entry.id   AF-A0A7N0TL51-F1
#
_cell.length_a   1.000
_cell.length_b   1.000
_cell.length_c   1.000
_cell.angle_alpha   90.00
_cell.angle_beta   90.00
_cell.angle_gamma   90.00
#
_symmetry.space_group_name_H-M   'P 1'
#
loop_
_entity.id
_entity.type
_entity.pdbx_description
1 polymer ?
#
loop_
_entity_poly.entity_id
_entity_poly.type
_entity_poly.pdbx_seq_one_letter_code
_entity_poly.pdbx_strand_id
1 'polypeptide(L)'
;MATYKLAVIIENQSKDGDFLLHTQTPPPKFDDKEYDSYLDPDLWDLPSAELTPLDQTRVPIRAGGDIDLRLFDVDSALEKVLEQVGCGSGEKWKWDFRKYVEEASFGPGPPVNTAFVVVKMAPDGRSFPDFCMWMCFESCMKWLLDAEPGSGRIGPLVVVGYLNDLKQAPKWKMPPTLRFQEYPPGVVVAPMGSRTLKPFTTTNLVVFAPGHDAVGDLGAVECIATGEALILDPGCCSKYHKELEQVIASLPRKLIVFVTHHHHDHVDGLSVVQKFNPDAILLAHENTMRRIGKGDWSRSYTPVSGGEVISIGGRKLNVISALGHTDGHMGLYDLKTHSLIVGDHCVGQGSAVLDSKSGGNMSVRLFRNNIPIFGHCA
;
A
#
# COMPACT_ATOMS: atom_id res chain seq x y z
N MET A 1 21.97 5.42 -4.93
CA MET A 1 21.72 4.64 -6.16
C MET A 1 20.38 3.96 -5.99
N ALA A 2 19.57 3.82 -7.04
CA ALA A 2 18.31 3.09 -6.97
C ALA A 2 18.57 1.57 -6.89
N THR A 3 17.65 0.84 -6.28
CA THR A 3 17.61 -0.63 -6.31
C THR A 3 16.74 -1.06 -7.48
N TYR A 4 17.16 -2.07 -8.24
CA TYR A 4 16.39 -2.57 -9.38
C TYR A 4 15.94 -4.01 -9.12
N LYS A 5 14.71 -4.35 -9.51
CA LYS A 5 14.13 -5.69 -9.37
C LYS A 5 13.57 -6.19 -10.70
N LEU A 6 13.76 -7.48 -10.99
CA LEU A 6 13.07 -8.19 -12.05
C LEU A 6 11.93 -8.98 -11.43
N ALA A 7 10.69 -8.69 -11.83
CA ALA A 7 9.53 -9.51 -11.52
C ALA A 7 9.07 -10.24 -12.78
N VAL A 8 8.75 -11.52 -12.66
CA VAL A 8 8.39 -12.37 -13.81
C VAL A 8 6.94 -12.80 -13.71
N ILE A 9 6.17 -12.48 -14.74
CA ILE A 9 4.80 -12.95 -14.93
C ILE A 9 4.89 -14.24 -15.74
N ILE A 10 4.68 -15.37 -15.06
CA ILE A 10 4.74 -16.70 -15.70
C ILE A 10 3.32 -17.08 -16.11
N GLU A 11 3.00 -16.97 -17.39
CA GLU A 11 1.68 -17.27 -17.96
C GLU A 11 1.54 -18.75 -18.33
N ASN A 12 0.36 -19.31 -18.09
CA ASN A 12 0.03 -20.67 -18.48
C ASN A 12 -0.33 -20.74 -19.98
N GLN A 13 0.45 -21.46 -20.77
CA GLN A 13 0.18 -21.62 -22.21
C GLN A 13 -1.09 -22.42 -22.51
N SER A 14 -1.53 -23.28 -21.59
CA SER A 14 -2.70 -24.16 -21.78
C SER A 14 -3.99 -23.57 -21.24
N LYS A 15 -3.91 -22.57 -20.35
CA LYS A 15 -5.07 -21.91 -19.76
C LYS A 15 -4.85 -20.40 -19.74
N ASP A 16 -5.44 -19.73 -20.71
CA ASP A 16 -5.33 -18.28 -20.88
C ASP A 16 -5.84 -17.53 -19.63
N GLY A 17 -5.12 -16.48 -19.24
CA GLY A 17 -5.40 -15.67 -18.05
C GLY A 17 -4.89 -16.24 -16.70
N ASP A 18 -4.40 -17.48 -16.67
CA ASP A 18 -3.73 -18.04 -15.48
C ASP A 18 -2.25 -17.65 -15.44
N PHE A 19 -1.77 -17.23 -14.27
CA PHE A 19 -0.38 -16.91 -14.00
C PHE A 19 0.09 -17.51 -12.68
N LEU A 20 1.39 -17.80 -12.58
CA LEU A 20 1.98 -18.47 -11.42
C LEU A 20 2.36 -17.46 -10.34
N LEU A 21 1.95 -17.74 -9.11
CA LEU A 21 2.39 -17.06 -7.90
C LEU A 21 3.33 -17.93 -7.08
N HIS A 22 4.16 -17.28 -6.29
CA HIS A 22 5.08 -17.90 -5.34
C HIS A 22 4.85 -17.31 -3.94
N THR A 23 4.80 -18.16 -2.92
CA THR A 23 4.64 -17.72 -1.53
C THR A 23 5.93 -17.04 -1.04
N GLN A 24 5.81 -15.86 -0.44
CA GLN A 24 6.96 -15.14 0.11
C GLN A 24 7.38 -15.76 1.43
N THR A 25 8.69 -15.76 1.69
CA THR A 25 9.22 -16.23 2.97
C THR A 25 8.70 -15.33 4.09
N PRO A 26 8.04 -15.88 5.14
CA PRO A 26 7.58 -15.09 6.26
C PRO A 26 8.77 -14.50 7.03
N PRO A 27 8.56 -13.40 7.78
CA PRO A 27 9.60 -12.85 8.64
C PRO A 27 10.06 -13.88 9.68
N PRO A 28 11.32 -13.80 10.14
CA PRO A 28 11.78 -14.63 11.25
C PRO A 28 10.91 -14.46 12.48
N LYS A 29 10.77 -15.53 13.26
CA LYS A 29 10.06 -15.51 14.54
C LYS A 29 10.78 -14.64 15.58
N PHE A 30 10.02 -14.12 16.53
CA PHE A 30 10.53 -13.25 17.60
C PHE A 30 10.99 -14.02 18.84
N ASP A 31 10.86 -15.35 18.84
CA ASP A 31 11.11 -16.24 19.98
C ASP A 31 10.26 -15.88 21.22
N ASP A 32 9.09 -15.28 20.98
CA ASP A 32 8.10 -14.94 21.99
C ASP A 32 6.80 -15.71 21.71
N LYS A 33 6.34 -16.50 22.69
CA LYS A 33 5.20 -17.40 22.49
C LYS A 33 3.89 -16.69 22.18
N GLU A 34 3.68 -15.49 22.72
CA GLU A 34 2.47 -14.74 22.47
C GLU A 34 2.53 -14.14 21.06
N TYR A 35 3.64 -13.48 20.71
CA TYR A 35 3.82 -12.90 19.37
C TYR A 35 3.84 -13.96 18.27
N ASP A 36 4.58 -15.05 18.47
CA ASP A 36 4.71 -16.13 17.49
C ASP A 36 3.44 -17.01 17.38
N SER A 37 2.44 -16.78 18.25
CA SER A 37 1.12 -17.41 18.13
C SER A 37 0.24 -16.74 17.07
N TYR A 38 0.53 -15.48 16.72
CA TYR A 38 -0.12 -14.80 15.62
C TYR A 38 0.52 -15.25 14.31
N LEU A 39 -0.25 -15.97 13.47
CA LEU A 39 0.20 -16.42 12.16
C LEU A 39 -0.26 -15.44 11.09
N ASP A 40 0.69 -14.81 10.42
CA ASP A 40 0.41 -14.09 9.18
C ASP A 40 0.01 -15.11 8.09
N PRO A 41 -1.07 -14.86 7.34
CA PRO A 41 -1.39 -15.67 6.18
C PRO A 41 -0.27 -15.62 5.15
N ASP A 42 -0.13 -16.70 4.39
CA ASP A 42 0.82 -16.77 3.29
C ASP A 42 0.63 -15.60 2.31
N LEU A 43 1.72 -14.91 2.00
CA LEU A 43 1.75 -13.82 1.03
C LEU A 43 2.17 -14.37 -0.34
N TRP A 44 1.23 -14.44 -1.27
CA TRP A 44 1.43 -14.91 -2.63
C TRP A 44 1.70 -13.74 -3.56
N ASP A 45 2.87 -13.70 -4.18
CA ASP A 45 3.24 -12.62 -5.10
C ASP A 45 3.90 -13.16 -6.37
N LEU A 46 4.18 -12.27 -7.33
CA LEU A 46 5.02 -12.61 -8.48
C LEU A 46 6.44 -12.95 -8.00
N PRO A 47 7.05 -14.02 -8.50
CA PRO A 47 8.43 -14.34 -8.16
C PRO A 47 9.34 -13.25 -8.73
N SER A 48 10.33 -12.84 -7.92
CA SER A 48 11.17 -11.69 -8.25
C SER A 48 12.59 -11.83 -7.69
N ALA A 49 13.53 -11.13 -8.31
CA ALA A 49 14.93 -11.09 -7.89
C ALA A 49 15.53 -9.70 -8.13
N GLU A 50 16.63 -9.38 -7.45
CA GLU A 50 17.37 -8.15 -7.67
C GLU A 50 18.04 -8.15 -9.06
N LEU A 51 17.95 -7.02 -9.78
CA LEU A 51 18.65 -6.76 -11.04
C LEU A 51 20.00 -6.12 -10.74
N THR A 52 21.05 -6.91 -10.88
CA THR A 52 22.42 -6.42 -10.70
C THR A 52 22.88 -5.64 -11.93
N PRO A 53 23.38 -4.40 -11.78
CA PRO A 53 23.96 -3.64 -12.89
C PRO A 53 25.20 -4.34 -13.47
N LEU A 54 25.35 -4.27 -14.79
CA LEU A 54 26.54 -4.71 -15.51
C LEU A 54 27.52 -3.56 -15.67
N ASP A 55 28.80 -3.83 -15.44
CA ASP A 55 29.88 -2.94 -15.86
C ASP A 55 29.94 -2.94 -17.40
N GLN A 56 29.74 -1.76 -18.02
CA GLN A 56 29.47 -1.56 -19.44
C GLN A 56 30.21 -2.49 -20.43
N THR A 57 29.45 -3.16 -21.30
CA THR A 57 29.63 -3.37 -22.76
C THR A 57 29.15 -4.76 -23.21
N ARG A 58 27.98 -4.82 -23.86
CA ARG A 58 27.64 -5.76 -24.96
C ARG A 58 26.23 -5.43 -25.52
N VAL A 59 26.11 -5.39 -26.84
CA VAL A 59 24.88 -5.14 -27.64
C VAL A 59 24.91 -6.24 -28.74
N PRO A 60 23.78 -6.82 -29.25
CA PRO A 60 22.54 -6.09 -29.52
C PRO A 60 21.15 -6.75 -29.29
N ILE A 61 20.16 -5.84 -29.21
CA ILE A 61 18.69 -5.88 -29.47
C ILE A 61 17.72 -6.52 -28.46
N ARG A 62 17.12 -5.67 -27.60
CA ARG A 62 15.65 -5.43 -27.43
C ARG A 62 15.47 -4.30 -26.40
N ALA A 63 15.07 -3.11 -26.85
CA ALA A 63 14.72 -1.99 -25.98
C ALA A 63 13.22 -2.01 -25.71
N GLY A 64 12.81 -1.93 -24.45
CA GLY A 64 11.41 -1.80 -24.05
C GLY A 64 11.30 -0.81 -22.89
N GLY A 65 10.68 0.34 -23.14
CA GLY A 65 10.32 1.32 -22.11
C GLY A 65 11.44 2.27 -21.63
N ASP A 66 11.18 2.93 -20.49
CA ASP A 66 12.01 3.95 -19.83
C ASP A 66 13.25 3.40 -19.09
N ILE A 67 13.47 2.08 -19.12
CA ILE A 67 14.65 1.41 -18.56
C ILE A 67 15.45 0.71 -19.65
N ASP A 68 16.77 0.86 -19.60
CA ASP A 68 17.67 0.08 -20.44
C ASP A 68 18.12 -1.21 -19.73
N LEU A 69 17.37 -2.29 -19.95
CA LEU A 69 17.68 -3.62 -19.38
C LEU A 69 19.04 -4.18 -19.80
N ARG A 70 19.69 -3.63 -20.85
CA ARG A 70 21.04 -4.04 -21.27
C ARG A 70 22.12 -3.66 -20.25
N LEU A 71 21.79 -2.75 -19.33
CA LEU A 71 22.68 -2.34 -18.26
C LEU A 71 22.62 -3.29 -17.06
N PHE A 72 21.89 -4.41 -17.14
CA PHE A 72 21.67 -5.33 -16.04
C PHE A 72 21.86 -6.79 -16.45
N ASP A 73 22.23 -7.62 -15.47
CA ASP A 73 22.34 -9.07 -15.63
C ASP A 73 20.95 -9.72 -15.53
N VAL A 74 20.16 -9.56 -16.60
CA VAL A 74 18.79 -10.08 -16.68
C VAL A 74 18.79 -11.60 -16.66
N ASP A 75 19.77 -12.26 -17.27
CA ASP A 75 19.82 -13.73 -17.35
C ASP A 75 20.01 -14.34 -15.95
N SER A 76 20.94 -13.81 -15.15
CA SER A 76 21.15 -14.23 -13.76
C SER A 76 19.93 -13.95 -12.87
N ALA A 77 19.30 -12.78 -13.04
CA ALA A 77 18.07 -12.46 -12.31
C ALA A 77 16.91 -13.41 -12.68
N LEU A 78 16.74 -13.71 -13.98
CA LEU A 78 15.71 -14.62 -14.47
C LEU A 78 15.93 -16.05 -13.98
N GLU A 79 17.18 -16.53 -13.96
CA GLU A 79 17.54 -17.83 -13.41
C GLU A 79 17.15 -17.94 -11.93
N LYS A 80 17.51 -16.94 -11.11
CA LYS A 80 17.09 -16.88 -9.69
C LYS A 80 15.57 -16.88 -9.51
N VAL A 81 14.84 -16.17 -10.37
CA VAL A 81 13.37 -16.14 -10.30
C VAL A 81 12.77 -17.50 -10.66
N LEU A 82 13.34 -18.18 -11.66
CA LEU A 82 12.84 -19.47 -12.12
C LEU A 82 13.18 -20.61 -11.14
N GLU A 83 14.32 -20.52 -10.46
CA GLU A 83 14.67 -21.43 -9.35
C GLU A 83 13.63 -21.36 -8.21
N GLN A 84 13.10 -20.16 -7.90
CA GLN A 84 12.05 -19.98 -6.88
C GLN A 84 10.76 -20.74 -7.22
N VAL A 85 10.50 -21.05 -8.49
CA VAL A 85 9.30 -21.80 -8.91
C VAL A 85 9.59 -23.25 -9.29
N GLY A 86 10.80 -23.75 -8.96
CA GLY A 86 11.21 -25.12 -9.22
C GLY A 86 11.62 -25.39 -10.67
N CYS A 87 11.87 -24.36 -11.47
CA CYS A 87 12.44 -24.50 -12.81
C CYS A 87 13.97 -24.58 -12.72
N GLY A 88 14.58 -25.55 -13.41
CA GLY A 88 16.02 -25.81 -13.33
C GLY A 88 16.89 -24.76 -14.02
N SER A 89 18.14 -24.66 -13.56
CA SER A 89 19.18 -23.82 -14.16
C SER A 89 19.61 -24.30 -15.55
N GLY A 90 19.96 -23.35 -16.43
CA GLY A 90 20.50 -23.64 -17.77
C GLY A 90 19.52 -23.75 -18.94
N GLU A 91 18.20 -23.66 -18.72
CA GLU A 91 17.23 -23.49 -19.81
C GLU A 91 17.23 -22.03 -20.31
N LYS A 92 17.32 -21.81 -21.64
CA LYS A 92 17.18 -20.47 -22.22
C LYS A 92 15.71 -20.12 -22.39
N TRP A 93 15.18 -19.38 -21.44
CA TRP A 93 13.79 -18.93 -21.46
C TRP A 93 13.61 -17.72 -22.38
N LYS A 94 12.58 -17.80 -23.23
CA LYS A 94 12.11 -16.64 -23.99
C LYS A 94 11.21 -15.81 -23.09
N TRP A 95 11.53 -14.53 -22.98
CA TRP A 95 10.76 -13.56 -22.23
C TRP A 95 10.46 -12.34 -23.10
N ASP A 96 9.34 -11.68 -22.82
CA ASP A 96 8.96 -10.42 -23.44
C ASP A 96 8.83 -9.35 -22.35
N PHE A 97 9.39 -8.15 -22.61
CA PHE A 97 9.26 -7.03 -21.70
C PHE A 97 7.81 -6.55 -21.63
N ARG A 98 7.28 -6.41 -20.41
CA ARG A 98 5.92 -5.92 -20.17
C ARG A 98 5.91 -4.44 -19.87
N LYS A 99 6.55 -4.05 -18.77
CA LYS A 99 6.59 -2.65 -18.31
C LYS A 99 7.67 -2.42 -17.26
N TYR A 100 7.89 -1.16 -16.97
CA TYR A 100 8.77 -0.68 -15.93
C TYR A 100 8.00 0.23 -14.99
N VAL A 101 8.19 0.03 -13.68
CA VAL A 101 7.52 0.81 -12.64
C VAL A 101 8.56 1.36 -11.68
N GLU A 102 8.58 2.68 -11.55
CA GLU A 102 9.30 3.36 -10.48
C GLU A 102 8.41 3.41 -9.25
N GLU A 103 8.85 2.82 -8.14
CA GLU A 103 8.08 2.87 -6.90
C GLU A 103 8.11 4.28 -6.30
N ALA A 104 7.04 4.64 -5.58
CA ALA A 104 7.00 5.91 -4.88
C ALA A 104 7.98 5.91 -3.70
N SER A 105 8.52 7.08 -3.34
CA SER A 105 9.54 7.21 -2.30
C SER A 105 8.92 7.19 -0.88
N PHE A 106 8.57 5.98 -0.40
CA PHE A 106 7.92 5.76 0.90
C PHE A 106 8.84 5.92 2.11
N GLY A 107 10.16 5.86 1.91
CA GLY A 107 11.13 5.91 3.01
C GLY A 107 12.46 6.53 2.62
N PRO A 108 13.42 6.59 3.56
CA PRO A 108 14.75 7.15 3.36
C PRO A 108 15.67 6.21 2.56
N GLY A 109 15.26 4.95 2.37
CA GLY A 109 15.96 3.99 1.54
C GLY A 109 16.07 4.43 0.08
N PRO A 110 16.97 3.78 -0.69
CA PRO A 110 17.05 4.02 -2.12
C PRO A 110 15.71 3.69 -2.80
N PRO A 111 15.31 4.44 -3.84
CA PRO A 111 14.10 4.12 -4.60
C PRO A 111 14.24 2.72 -5.21
N VAL A 112 13.13 1.98 -5.23
CA VAL A 112 13.04 0.65 -5.83
C VAL A 112 12.35 0.78 -7.17
N ASN A 113 12.95 0.23 -8.20
CA ASN A 113 12.39 0.23 -9.54
C ASN A 113 12.25 -1.21 -10.03
N THR A 114 11.08 -1.55 -10.56
CA THR A 114 10.76 -2.93 -10.92
C THR A 114 10.49 -3.04 -12.42
N ALA A 115 11.25 -3.91 -13.09
CA ALA A 115 11.00 -4.33 -14.45
C ALA A 115 10.17 -5.61 -14.45
N PHE A 116 9.07 -5.60 -15.20
CA PHE A 116 8.19 -6.74 -15.38
C PHE A 116 8.43 -7.37 -16.74
N VAL A 117 8.65 -8.68 -16.75
CA VAL A 117 8.76 -9.48 -17.98
C VAL A 117 7.75 -10.62 -17.94
N VAL A 118 7.33 -11.07 -19.11
CA VAL A 118 6.39 -12.18 -19.28
C VAL A 118 7.14 -13.39 -19.83
N VAL A 119 6.93 -14.54 -19.20
CA VAL A 119 7.41 -15.84 -19.65
C VAL A 119 6.20 -16.73 -19.86
N LYS A 120 6.11 -17.38 -21.01
CA LYS A 120 5.03 -18.33 -21.30
C LYS A 120 5.51 -19.75 -21.02
N MET A 121 4.80 -20.47 -20.16
CA MET A 121 5.16 -21.83 -19.76
C MET A 121 4.03 -22.81 -20.06
N ALA A 122 4.36 -23.94 -20.69
CA ALA A 122 3.43 -25.04 -20.82
C ALA A 122 3.43 -25.85 -19.50
N PRO A 123 2.25 -26.26 -18.99
CA PRO A 123 2.14 -27.11 -17.82
C PRO A 123 2.51 -28.55 -18.22
N ASP A 124 3.80 -28.84 -18.37
CA ASP A 124 4.31 -30.11 -18.92
C ASP A 124 4.20 -31.29 -17.93
N GLY A 125 3.08 -31.46 -17.23
CA GLY A 125 2.97 -32.43 -16.13
C GLY A 125 3.96 -32.18 -14.98
N ARG A 126 4.56 -30.98 -14.92
CA ARG A 126 5.46 -30.55 -13.84
C ARG A 126 4.62 -30.36 -12.58
N SER A 127 4.97 -31.09 -11.51
CA SER A 127 4.50 -30.75 -10.17
C SER A 127 5.26 -29.51 -9.73
N PHE A 128 4.54 -28.42 -9.50
CA PHE A 128 5.14 -27.27 -8.83
C PHE A 128 5.34 -27.60 -7.35
N PRO A 129 6.31 -26.96 -6.68
CA PRO A 129 6.43 -27.07 -5.24
C PRO A 129 5.18 -26.54 -4.54
N ASP A 130 4.95 -26.96 -3.28
CA ASP A 130 3.78 -26.55 -2.47
C ASP A 130 3.69 -25.03 -2.25
N PHE A 131 4.77 -24.30 -2.51
CA PHE A 131 4.88 -22.85 -2.43
C PHE A 131 4.57 -22.11 -3.73
N CYS A 132 4.02 -22.79 -4.74
CA CYS A 132 3.61 -22.20 -6.01
C CYS A 132 2.15 -22.50 -6.33
N MET A 133 1.44 -21.53 -6.92
CA MET A 133 0.02 -21.66 -7.24
C MET A 133 -0.36 -20.91 -8.51
N TRP A 134 -1.15 -21.55 -9.37
CA TRP A 134 -1.79 -20.87 -10.50
C TRP A 134 -2.99 -20.06 -10.02
N MET A 135 -3.03 -18.78 -10.37
CA MET A 135 -4.16 -17.90 -10.08
C MET A 135 -4.60 -17.16 -11.35
N CYS A 136 -5.89 -16.79 -11.38
CA CYS A 136 -6.45 -15.92 -12.40
C CYS A 136 -6.82 -14.56 -11.81
N PHE A 137 -7.11 -13.59 -12.69
CA PHE A 137 -7.50 -12.22 -12.31
C PHE A 137 -8.64 -12.19 -11.28
N GLU A 138 -9.72 -12.93 -11.51
CA GLU A 138 -10.91 -12.94 -10.65
C GLU A 138 -10.60 -13.48 -9.26
N SER A 139 -9.77 -14.52 -9.17
CA SER A 139 -9.38 -15.12 -7.90
C SER A 139 -8.50 -14.18 -7.08
N CYS A 140 -7.53 -13.52 -7.72
CA CYS A 140 -6.70 -12.51 -7.07
C CYS A 140 -7.53 -11.31 -6.59
N MET A 141 -8.47 -10.83 -7.43
CA MET A 141 -9.36 -9.73 -7.06
C MET A 141 -10.27 -10.09 -5.89
N LYS A 142 -10.77 -11.34 -5.83
CA LYS A 142 -11.52 -11.82 -4.66
C LYS A 142 -10.67 -11.71 -3.39
N TRP A 143 -9.44 -12.24 -3.39
CA TRP A 143 -8.57 -12.22 -2.20
C TRP A 143 -8.13 -10.81 -1.79
N LEU A 144 -8.01 -9.88 -2.74
CA LEU A 144 -7.64 -8.49 -2.46
C LEU A 144 -8.80 -7.65 -1.90
N LEU A 145 -10.04 -7.93 -2.31
CA LEU A 145 -11.21 -7.13 -1.96
C LEU A 145 -12.04 -7.71 -0.82
N ASP A 146 -11.98 -9.03 -0.61
CA ASP A 146 -12.73 -9.74 0.43
C ASP A 146 -11.83 -10.80 1.07
N ALA A 147 -11.05 -10.33 2.04
CA ALA A 147 -10.06 -11.13 2.73
C ALA A 147 -10.74 -12.05 3.76
N GLU A 148 -10.83 -13.34 3.45
CA GLU A 148 -11.39 -14.33 4.39
C GLU A 148 -10.34 -14.71 5.46
N PRO A 149 -10.71 -14.93 6.74
CA PRO A 149 -9.79 -15.45 7.74
C PRO A 149 -9.19 -16.80 7.31
N GLY A 150 -7.86 -16.89 7.31
CA GLY A 150 -7.13 -18.09 6.89
C GLY A 150 -6.89 -18.22 5.39
N SER A 151 -7.40 -17.30 4.55
CA SER A 151 -7.00 -17.23 3.14
C SER A 151 -5.63 -16.58 2.98
N GLY A 152 -4.89 -16.95 1.93
CA GLY A 152 -3.67 -16.25 1.54
C GLY A 152 -3.92 -14.77 1.23
N ARG A 153 -2.84 -13.99 1.21
CA ARG A 153 -2.80 -12.59 0.78
C ARG A 153 -2.13 -12.49 -0.58
N ILE A 154 -2.52 -11.50 -1.38
CA ILE A 154 -1.89 -11.22 -2.67
C ILE A 154 -0.92 -10.08 -2.50
N GLY A 155 0.33 -10.26 -2.89
CA GLY A 155 1.38 -9.26 -2.78
C GLY A 155 1.26 -8.11 -3.79
N PRO A 156 2.01 -7.03 -3.56
CA PRO A 156 1.92 -5.82 -4.37
C PRO A 156 2.43 -6.00 -5.80
N LEU A 157 3.37 -6.91 -6.09
CA LEU A 157 3.89 -7.08 -7.47
C LEU A 157 2.81 -7.62 -8.41
N VAL A 158 1.90 -8.48 -7.93
CA VAL A 158 0.73 -8.93 -8.70
C VAL A 158 -0.17 -7.73 -9.06
N VAL A 159 -0.46 -6.86 -8.08
CA VAL A 159 -1.34 -5.71 -8.27
C VAL A 159 -0.72 -4.70 -9.24
N VAL A 160 0.51 -4.29 -8.93
CA VAL A 160 1.27 -3.28 -9.68
C VAL A 160 1.66 -3.80 -11.06
N GLY A 161 2.10 -5.04 -11.16
CA GLY A 161 2.65 -5.66 -12.37
C GLY A 161 1.61 -6.13 -13.37
N TYR A 162 0.46 -6.60 -12.89
CA TYR A 162 -0.51 -7.31 -13.74
C TYR A 162 -1.93 -6.75 -13.59
N LEU A 163 -2.50 -6.76 -12.38
CA LEU A 163 -3.94 -6.51 -12.20
C LEU A 163 -4.36 -5.08 -12.56
N ASN A 164 -3.53 -4.07 -12.25
CA ASN A 164 -3.88 -2.68 -12.54
C ASN A 164 -3.97 -2.37 -14.04
N ASP A 165 -3.26 -3.11 -14.89
CA ASP A 165 -3.33 -2.93 -16.35
C ASP A 165 -4.63 -3.49 -16.95
N LEU A 166 -5.27 -4.43 -16.23
CA LEU A 166 -6.51 -5.08 -16.65
C LEU A 166 -7.76 -4.33 -16.18
N LYS A 167 -7.60 -3.37 -15.27
CA LYS A 167 -8.70 -2.57 -14.72
C LYS A 167 -9.06 -1.41 -15.62
N GLN A 168 -10.32 -1.01 -15.53
CA GLN A 168 -10.77 0.27 -16.08
C GLN A 168 -10.18 1.42 -15.27
N ALA A 169 -9.83 2.51 -15.95
CA ALA A 169 -9.26 3.70 -15.30
C ALA A 169 -10.25 4.27 -14.26
N PRO A 170 -9.77 4.73 -13.10
CA PRO A 170 -10.61 5.36 -12.09
C PRO A 170 -11.25 6.65 -12.61
N LYS A 171 -12.40 7.02 -12.03
CA LYS A 171 -13.11 8.28 -12.36
C LYS A 171 -12.37 9.53 -11.86
N TRP A 172 -11.50 9.37 -10.88
CA TRP A 172 -10.63 10.41 -10.34
C TRP A 172 -9.19 10.15 -10.79
N LYS A 173 -8.33 11.16 -10.69
CA LYS A 173 -6.94 11.06 -11.18
C LYS A 173 -5.98 11.70 -10.19
N MET A 174 -4.91 10.96 -9.88
CA MET A 174 -3.77 11.52 -9.19
C MET A 174 -3.01 12.52 -10.09
N PRO A 175 -2.39 13.56 -9.51
CA PRO A 175 -1.50 14.46 -10.25
C PRO A 175 -0.40 13.69 -10.97
N PRO A 176 -0.08 14.00 -12.25
CA PRO A 176 0.99 13.31 -12.99
C PRO A 176 2.37 13.44 -12.35
N THR A 177 2.58 14.47 -11.53
CA THR A 177 3.82 14.74 -10.81
C THR A 177 3.97 13.93 -9.52
N LEU A 178 2.87 13.33 -9.04
CA LEU A 178 2.86 12.58 -7.79
C LEU A 178 2.96 11.09 -8.10
N ARG A 179 4.04 10.46 -7.66
CA ARG A 179 4.15 8.99 -7.67
C ARG A 179 3.30 8.44 -6.53
N PHE A 180 2.65 7.31 -6.78
CA PHE A 180 1.77 6.66 -5.81
C PHE A 180 1.75 5.15 -6.05
N GLN A 181 1.27 4.41 -5.05
CA GLN A 181 0.95 3.00 -5.15
C GLN A 181 -0.52 2.79 -4.84
N GLU A 182 -1.20 1.97 -5.63
CA GLU A 182 -2.56 1.52 -5.31
C GLU A 182 -2.50 0.08 -4.78
N TYR A 183 -2.70 -0.10 -3.48
CA TYR A 183 -2.69 -1.41 -2.84
C TYR A 183 -3.36 -1.36 -1.44
N PRO A 184 -4.43 -2.13 -1.19
CA PRO A 184 -5.20 -2.92 -2.16
C PRO A 184 -5.95 -2.00 -3.14
N PRO A 185 -6.61 -2.55 -4.18
CA PRO A 185 -7.39 -1.76 -5.13
C PRO A 185 -8.41 -0.83 -4.44
N GLY A 186 -8.51 0.41 -4.91
CA GLY A 186 -9.31 1.48 -4.31
C GLY A 186 -8.64 2.20 -3.14
N VAL A 187 -7.44 1.77 -2.71
CA VAL A 187 -6.64 2.45 -1.69
C VAL A 187 -5.34 2.92 -2.33
N VAL A 188 -5.19 4.23 -2.45
CA VAL A 188 -3.98 4.84 -2.99
C VAL A 188 -3.14 5.40 -1.86
N VAL A 189 -1.85 5.12 -1.90
CA VAL A 189 -0.85 5.64 -0.96
C VAL A 189 0.14 6.48 -1.75
N ALA A 190 0.26 7.76 -1.38
CA ALA A 190 1.14 8.71 -2.05
C ALA A 190 2.07 9.39 -1.03
N PRO A 191 3.40 9.23 -1.13
CA PRO A 191 4.33 9.91 -0.25
C PRO A 191 4.37 11.41 -0.58
N MET A 192 3.86 12.22 0.33
CA MET A 192 3.85 13.67 0.22
C MET A 192 5.06 14.24 0.96
N GLY A 193 5.84 15.10 0.33
CA GLY A 193 7.00 15.67 1.01
C GLY A 193 6.58 16.58 2.16
N SER A 194 7.05 16.28 3.36
CA SER A 194 6.48 16.76 4.62
C SER A 194 7.60 17.12 5.62
N ARG A 195 7.22 17.54 6.83
CA ARG A 195 8.15 17.99 7.88
C ARG A 195 8.45 16.88 8.87
N THR A 196 9.12 15.84 8.40
CA THR A 196 9.49 14.66 9.18
C THR A 196 10.84 14.80 9.89
N LEU A 197 11.11 13.88 10.82
CA LEU A 197 12.46 13.69 11.36
C LEU A 197 13.39 13.09 10.30
N LYS A 198 14.65 13.55 10.27
CA LYS A 198 15.66 12.95 9.39
C LYS A 198 15.90 11.48 9.79
N PRO A 199 16.16 10.58 8.82
CA PRO A 199 16.40 10.84 7.40
C PRO A 199 15.14 10.87 6.51
N PHE A 200 13.94 10.75 7.09
CA PHE A 200 12.68 10.76 6.34
C PHE A 200 12.41 12.15 5.74
N THR A 201 11.70 12.18 4.61
CA THR A 201 11.35 13.43 3.91
C THR A 201 9.90 13.48 3.43
N THR A 202 9.14 12.42 3.68
CA THR A 202 7.79 12.21 3.17
C THR A 202 6.91 11.56 4.23
N THR A 203 5.62 11.88 4.20
CA THR A 203 4.54 11.24 4.97
C THR A 203 3.48 10.75 3.98
N ASN A 204 2.91 9.58 4.24
CA ASN A 204 1.99 8.94 3.30
C ASN A 204 0.59 9.55 3.40
N LEU A 205 0.16 10.22 2.33
CA LEU A 205 -1.23 10.54 2.09
C LEU A 205 -1.94 9.28 1.63
N VAL A 206 -2.92 8.81 2.39
CA VAL A 206 -3.76 7.68 1.99
C VAL A 206 -5.09 8.20 1.45
N VAL A 207 -5.50 7.70 0.29
CA VAL A 207 -6.73 8.10 -0.40
C VAL A 207 -7.59 6.87 -0.66
N PHE A 208 -8.79 6.88 -0.09
CA PHE A 208 -9.87 5.98 -0.43
C PHE A 208 -10.81 6.72 -1.36
N ALA A 209 -10.98 6.24 -2.57
CA ALA A 209 -11.83 6.89 -3.55
C ALA A 209 -12.63 5.84 -4.34
N PRO A 210 -13.80 6.20 -4.89
CA PRO A 210 -14.65 5.25 -5.56
C PRO A 210 -13.94 4.60 -6.76
N GLY A 211 -13.80 3.28 -6.72
CA GLY A 211 -13.54 2.44 -7.89
C GLY A 211 -14.84 2.03 -8.59
N HIS A 212 -14.74 1.29 -9.69
CA HIS A 212 -15.91 0.82 -10.44
C HIS A 212 -16.78 -0.19 -9.66
N ASP A 213 -16.19 -0.85 -8.67
CA ASP A 213 -16.83 -1.91 -7.91
C ASP A 213 -17.33 -1.34 -6.58
N ALA A 214 -18.64 -1.12 -6.51
CA ALA A 214 -19.32 -0.90 -5.25
C ALA A 214 -19.01 -2.10 -4.34
N VAL A 215 -18.22 -1.86 -3.29
CA VAL A 215 -17.98 -2.85 -2.25
C VAL A 215 -19.35 -3.26 -1.72
N GLY A 216 -19.65 -4.56 -1.81
CA GLY A 216 -20.94 -5.11 -1.41
C GLY A 216 -21.34 -4.61 -0.01
N ASP A 217 -22.57 -4.14 0.11
CA ASP A 217 -23.11 -3.56 1.33
C ASP A 217 -22.97 -4.56 2.49
N LEU A 218 -22.14 -4.21 3.48
CA LEU A 218 -21.98 -4.97 4.73
C LEU A 218 -23.24 -4.86 5.64
N GLY A 219 -24.43 -4.61 5.07
CA GLY A 219 -25.70 -4.37 5.75
C GLY A 219 -25.80 -3.01 6.46
N ALA A 220 -26.89 -2.77 7.20
CA ALA A 220 -27.05 -1.54 7.99
C ALA A 220 -26.17 -1.58 9.26
N VAL A 221 -24.91 -1.16 9.14
CA VAL A 221 -24.08 -0.79 10.31
C VAL A 221 -24.26 0.70 10.51
N GLU A 222 -24.54 1.12 11.75
CA GLU A 222 -24.62 2.53 12.09
C GLU A 222 -23.24 3.17 11.95
N CYS A 223 -23.13 4.12 11.01
CA CYS A 223 -21.88 4.82 10.73
C CYS A 223 -21.96 6.23 11.31
N ILE A 224 -20.94 6.65 12.06
CA ILE A 224 -20.87 8.01 12.63
C ILE A 224 -20.66 9.09 11.56
N ALA A 225 -20.10 8.70 10.42
CA ALA A 225 -19.88 9.54 9.27
C ALA A 225 -19.97 8.71 7.99
N THR A 226 -20.47 9.33 6.93
CA THR A 226 -20.53 8.74 5.60
C THR A 226 -19.98 9.73 4.59
N GLY A 227 -19.09 9.28 3.71
CA GLY A 227 -18.56 10.05 2.58
C GLY A 227 -18.48 9.22 1.31
N GLU A 228 -18.12 9.86 0.21
CA GLU A 228 -17.85 9.21 -1.08
C GLU A 228 -16.35 8.95 -1.28
N ALA A 229 -15.49 9.73 -0.64
CA ALA A 229 -14.06 9.54 -0.60
C ALA A 229 -13.50 9.89 0.79
N LEU A 230 -12.30 9.42 1.08
CA LEU A 230 -11.55 9.73 2.28
C LEU A 230 -10.10 10.04 1.93
N ILE A 231 -9.56 11.09 2.53
CA ILE A 231 -8.11 11.30 2.61
C ILE A 231 -7.66 11.18 4.07
N LEU A 232 -6.52 10.55 4.29
CA LEU A 232 -5.92 10.37 5.61
C LEU A 232 -4.53 11.02 5.62
N ASP A 233 -4.28 11.80 6.67
CA ASP A 233 -3.04 12.53 6.93
C ASP A 233 -2.57 13.40 5.74
N PRO A 234 -3.30 14.50 5.42
CA PRO A 234 -2.97 15.39 4.31
C PRO A 234 -1.74 16.27 4.55
N GLY A 235 -0.94 16.00 5.59
CA GLY A 235 0.21 16.81 5.95
C GLY A 235 1.28 16.83 4.86
N CYS A 236 1.68 18.04 4.47
CA CYS A 236 2.70 18.25 3.47
C CYS A 236 3.30 19.65 3.58
N CYS A 237 4.51 19.84 3.04
CA CYS A 237 5.12 21.16 2.96
C CYS A 237 4.38 22.04 1.95
N SER A 238 4.47 23.37 2.11
CA SER A 238 3.87 24.36 1.20
C SER A 238 4.20 24.15 -0.28
N LYS A 239 5.39 23.63 -0.58
CA LYS A 239 5.81 23.28 -1.96
C LYS A 239 4.94 22.20 -2.63
N TYR A 240 4.23 21.36 -1.86
CA TYR A 240 3.34 20.30 -2.36
C TYR A 240 1.85 20.64 -2.24
N HIS A 241 1.50 21.86 -1.81
CA HIS A 241 0.10 22.26 -1.65
C HIS A 241 -0.67 22.22 -2.98
N LYS A 242 0.01 22.45 -4.11
CA LYS A 242 -0.61 22.41 -5.44
C LYS A 242 -0.98 20.98 -5.83
N GLU A 243 -0.11 20.03 -5.54
CA GLU A 243 -0.37 18.60 -5.74
C GLU A 243 -1.53 18.15 -4.86
N LEU A 244 -1.54 18.53 -3.57
CA LEU A 244 -2.64 18.22 -2.66
C LEU A 244 -3.97 18.84 -3.14
N GLU A 245 -3.95 20.10 -3.58
CA GLU A 245 -5.11 20.77 -4.20
C GLU A 245 -5.65 19.96 -5.39
N GLN A 246 -4.77 19.51 -6.30
CA GLN A 246 -5.16 18.73 -7.46
C GLN A 246 -5.76 17.37 -7.08
N VAL A 247 -5.22 16.71 -6.05
CA VAL A 247 -5.82 15.50 -5.47
C VAL A 247 -7.24 15.80 -5.00
N ILE A 248 -7.41 16.80 -4.13
CA ILE A 248 -8.72 17.16 -3.56
C ILE A 248 -9.73 17.52 -4.67
N ALA A 249 -9.31 18.31 -5.67
CA ALA A 249 -10.16 18.73 -6.77
C ALA A 249 -10.61 17.57 -7.68
N SER A 250 -9.87 16.46 -7.69
CA SER A 250 -10.23 15.25 -8.44
C SER A 250 -11.20 14.32 -7.70
N LEU A 251 -11.33 14.49 -6.38
CA LEU A 251 -12.16 13.65 -5.53
C LEU A 251 -13.62 14.13 -5.50
N PRO A 252 -14.57 13.22 -5.19
CA PRO A 252 -15.95 13.60 -4.90
C PRO A 252 -16.06 14.66 -3.79
N ARG A 253 -17.06 15.54 -3.90
CA ARG A 253 -17.25 16.66 -2.98
C ARG A 253 -17.49 16.19 -1.53
N LYS A 254 -18.21 15.08 -1.35
CA LYS A 254 -18.51 14.52 -0.02
C LYS A 254 -17.29 13.77 0.54
N LEU A 255 -16.29 14.55 0.94
CA LEU A 255 -14.98 14.10 1.39
C LEU A 255 -14.92 13.97 2.92
N ILE A 256 -14.46 12.81 3.39
CA ILE A 256 -14.00 12.64 4.77
C ILE A 256 -12.50 12.91 4.84
N VAL A 257 -12.07 13.62 5.88
CA VAL A 257 -10.65 13.82 6.19
C VAL A 257 -10.42 13.13 7.52
N PHE A 258 -9.47 12.21 7.56
CA PHE A 258 -9.06 11.56 8.80
C PHE A 258 -7.65 11.97 9.15
N VAL A 259 -7.41 12.26 10.42
CA VAL A 259 -6.06 12.57 10.90
C VAL A 259 -5.72 11.59 12.01
N THR A 260 -4.61 10.88 11.84
CA THR A 260 -4.14 9.89 12.82
C THR A 260 -3.69 10.59 14.09
N HIS A 261 -2.90 11.67 13.98
CA HIS A 261 -2.41 12.45 15.12
C HIS A 261 -1.96 13.87 14.69
N HIS A 262 -1.53 14.67 15.67
CA HIS A 262 -1.35 16.12 15.50
C HIS A 262 0.01 16.57 14.97
N HIS A 263 0.95 15.67 14.65
CA HIS A 263 2.26 16.10 14.16
C HIS A 263 2.14 16.78 12.81
N HIS A 264 3.05 17.73 12.56
CA HIS A 264 2.99 18.67 11.44
C HIS A 264 2.87 17.98 10.09
N ASP A 265 3.67 16.93 9.91
CA ASP A 265 3.72 16.15 8.70
C ASP A 265 2.46 15.33 8.41
N HIS A 266 1.50 15.28 9.35
CA HIS A 266 0.16 14.71 9.17
C HIS A 266 -0.95 15.78 8.99
N VAL A 267 -0.75 17.01 9.51
CA VAL A 267 -1.83 18.01 9.61
C VAL A 267 -1.62 19.29 8.79
N ASP A 268 -0.40 19.59 8.34
CA ASP A 268 -0.08 20.89 7.72
C ASP A 268 -0.88 21.20 6.45
N GLY A 269 -1.37 20.16 5.75
CA GLY A 269 -2.21 20.34 4.56
C GLY A 269 -3.71 20.51 4.85
N LEU A 270 -4.15 20.45 6.12
CA LEU A 270 -5.57 20.67 6.47
C LEU A 270 -6.08 22.04 6.00
N SER A 271 -5.23 23.06 6.03
CA SER A 271 -5.57 24.40 5.53
C SER A 271 -5.91 24.40 4.04
N VAL A 272 -5.23 23.59 3.24
CA VAL A 272 -5.50 23.37 1.81
C VAL A 272 -6.83 22.66 1.64
N VAL A 273 -7.06 21.58 2.39
CA VAL A 273 -8.33 20.85 2.35
C VAL A 273 -9.51 21.76 2.68
N GLN A 274 -9.42 22.54 3.77
CA GLN A 274 -10.45 23.46 4.20
C GLN A 274 -10.79 24.51 3.14
N LYS A 275 -9.77 25.00 2.42
CA LYS A 275 -9.90 26.01 1.36
C LYS A 275 -10.55 25.45 0.11
N PHE A 276 -10.15 24.27 -0.35
CA PHE A 276 -10.57 23.71 -1.64
C PHE A 276 -11.76 22.77 -1.57
N ASN A 277 -12.02 22.17 -0.40
CA ASN A 277 -13.27 21.47 -0.13
C ASN A 277 -13.91 22.00 1.17
N PRO A 278 -14.75 23.03 1.07
CA PRO A 278 -15.33 23.67 2.24
C PRO A 278 -16.29 22.77 3.04
N ASP A 279 -16.80 21.71 2.40
CA ASP A 279 -17.80 20.80 2.98
C ASP A 279 -17.18 19.51 3.53
N ALA A 280 -15.84 19.41 3.49
CA ALA A 280 -15.12 18.26 4.01
C ALA A 280 -15.34 18.10 5.52
N ILE A 281 -15.53 16.85 5.96
CA ILE A 281 -15.76 16.51 7.37
C ILE A 281 -14.46 15.95 7.94
N LEU A 282 -13.88 16.64 8.93
CA LEU A 282 -12.70 16.19 9.65
C LEU A 282 -13.08 15.24 10.79
N LEU A 283 -12.44 14.09 10.84
CA LEU A 283 -12.48 13.11 11.93
C LEU A 283 -11.10 13.05 12.58
N ALA A 284 -11.06 13.26 13.89
CA ALA A 284 -9.83 13.22 14.66
C ALA A 284 -10.13 13.02 16.15
N HIS A 285 -9.15 12.50 16.89
CA HIS A 285 -9.25 12.42 18.34
C HIS A 285 -9.27 13.81 18.98
N GLU A 286 -9.98 13.97 20.10
CA GLU A 286 -10.07 15.26 20.81
C GLU A 286 -8.68 15.78 21.23
N ASN A 287 -7.81 14.91 21.75
CA ASN A 287 -6.44 15.28 22.12
C ASN A 287 -5.60 15.74 20.91
N THR A 288 -5.84 15.17 19.74
CA THR A 288 -5.22 15.57 18.48
C THR A 288 -5.72 16.97 18.09
N MET A 289 -7.03 17.18 18.10
CA MET A 289 -7.63 18.48 17.78
C MET A 289 -7.25 19.60 18.74
N ARG A 290 -7.05 19.33 20.03
CA ARG A 290 -6.58 20.32 21.01
C ARG A 290 -5.18 20.88 20.69
N ARG A 291 -4.40 20.18 19.86
CA ARG A 291 -3.03 20.54 19.47
C ARG A 291 -2.93 21.10 18.06
N ILE A 292 -3.98 20.96 17.25
CA ILE A 292 -4.06 21.54 15.90
C ILE A 292 -4.47 23.02 16.02
N GLY A 293 -3.78 23.90 15.28
CA GLY A 293 -4.06 25.32 15.31
C GLY A 293 -5.36 25.68 14.58
N LYS A 294 -6.06 26.74 15.02
CA LYS A 294 -7.23 27.26 14.29
C LYS A 294 -6.91 27.73 12.87
N GLY A 295 -5.64 28.02 12.57
CA GLY A 295 -5.18 28.33 11.22
C GLY A 295 -5.20 27.12 10.27
N ASP A 296 -5.02 25.92 10.82
CA ASP A 296 -5.00 24.67 10.06
C ASP A 296 -6.42 24.15 9.85
N TRP A 297 -7.25 24.18 10.91
CA TRP A 297 -8.66 23.86 10.84
C TRP A 297 -9.48 24.74 11.79
N SER A 298 -10.38 25.56 11.24
CA SER A 298 -11.24 26.48 11.99
C SER A 298 -12.69 26.03 12.07
N ARG A 299 -13.05 24.98 11.33
CA ARG A 299 -14.42 24.43 11.28
C ARG A 299 -14.67 23.41 12.39
N SER A 300 -15.92 22.97 12.49
CA SER A 300 -16.29 21.81 13.29
C SER A 300 -15.56 20.56 12.82
N TYR A 301 -15.41 19.61 13.73
CA TYR A 301 -14.88 18.27 13.48
C TYR A 301 -15.76 17.25 14.19
N THR A 302 -15.65 15.99 13.79
CA THR A 302 -16.30 14.86 14.44
C THR A 302 -15.27 14.16 15.32
N PRO A 303 -15.42 14.19 16.66
CA PRO A 303 -14.48 13.49 17.54
C PRO A 303 -14.62 11.98 17.39
N VAL A 304 -13.49 11.28 17.43
CA VAL A 304 -13.43 9.82 17.43
C VAL A 304 -12.52 9.30 18.54
N SER A 305 -12.82 8.14 19.10
CA SER A 305 -12.08 7.53 20.22
C SER A 305 -11.78 6.04 20.05
N GLY A 306 -12.32 5.41 19.01
CA GLY A 306 -12.12 4.00 18.68
C GLY A 306 -13.40 3.18 18.87
N GLY A 307 -13.63 2.26 17.94
CA GLY A 307 -14.83 1.42 17.88
C GLY A 307 -15.94 2.00 16.98
N GLU A 308 -15.85 3.25 16.57
CA GLU A 308 -16.80 3.84 15.63
C GLU A 308 -16.58 3.32 14.21
N VAL A 309 -17.64 3.32 13.40
CA VAL A 309 -17.59 2.90 11.99
C VAL A 309 -17.85 4.10 11.09
N ILE A 310 -17.07 4.21 10.02
CA ILE A 310 -17.28 5.18 8.94
C ILE A 310 -17.53 4.47 7.62
N SER A 311 -18.35 5.06 6.75
CA SER A 311 -18.66 4.52 5.44
C SER A 311 -18.13 5.42 4.33
N ILE A 312 -17.23 4.90 3.49
CA ILE A 312 -16.63 5.62 2.36
C ILE A 312 -16.99 4.90 1.07
N GLY A 313 -17.90 5.46 0.27
CA GLY A 313 -18.31 4.86 -1.01
C GLY A 313 -18.84 3.42 -0.88
N GLY A 314 -19.48 3.09 0.25
CA GLY A 314 -19.97 1.73 0.57
C GLY A 314 -18.97 0.85 1.32
N ARG A 315 -17.70 1.24 1.39
CA ARG A 315 -16.66 0.55 2.16
C ARG A 315 -16.72 0.96 3.62
N LYS A 316 -16.72 -0.01 4.54
CA LYS A 316 -16.77 0.26 5.99
C LYS A 316 -15.37 0.19 6.60
N LEU A 317 -15.02 1.25 7.32
CA LEU A 317 -13.76 1.35 8.05
C LEU A 317 -14.08 1.53 9.53
N ASN A 318 -13.47 0.71 10.37
CA ASN A 318 -13.52 0.88 11.82
C ASN A 318 -12.42 1.84 12.25
N VAL A 319 -12.79 2.83 13.06
CA VAL A 319 -11.83 3.67 13.75
C VAL A 319 -11.24 2.85 14.90
N ILE A 320 -9.92 2.82 15.00
CA ILE A 320 -9.22 2.10 16.07
C ILE A 320 -8.36 3.05 16.88
N SER A 321 -8.41 2.89 18.20
CA SER A 321 -7.49 3.55 19.11
C SER A 321 -6.10 2.92 18.98
N ALA A 322 -5.10 3.71 18.58
CA ALA A 322 -3.71 3.29 18.38
C ALA A 322 -2.78 4.13 19.26
N LEU A 323 -3.18 4.30 20.54
CA LEU A 323 -2.41 5.04 21.53
C LEU A 323 -1.02 4.46 21.71
N GLY A 324 -0.01 5.31 21.83
CA GLY A 324 1.37 4.90 22.00
C GLY A 324 2.31 6.00 21.54
N HIS A 325 2.31 6.28 20.23
CA HIS A 325 3.06 7.38 19.63
C HIS A 325 2.65 8.76 20.22
N THR A 326 1.34 9.02 20.31
CA THR A 326 0.74 10.17 21.03
C THR A 326 -0.48 9.72 21.84
N ASP A 327 -0.97 10.55 22.74
CA ASP A 327 -2.19 10.32 23.55
C ASP A 327 -3.52 10.45 22.78
N GLY A 328 -3.47 10.74 21.48
CA GLY A 328 -4.63 10.87 20.61
C GLY A 328 -4.45 10.20 19.26
N HIS A 329 -3.49 9.26 19.18
CA HIS A 329 -3.20 8.55 17.95
C HIS A 329 -4.32 7.55 17.61
N MET A 330 -4.81 7.63 16.39
CA MET A 330 -5.89 6.82 15.85
C MET A 330 -5.45 6.12 14.55
N GLY A 331 -6.09 5.00 14.25
CA GLY A 331 -5.96 4.29 12.98
C GLY A 331 -7.32 3.96 12.36
N LEU A 332 -7.29 3.49 11.12
CA LEU A 332 -8.43 2.97 10.39
C LEU A 332 -8.19 1.50 10.04
N TYR A 333 -9.19 0.66 10.28
CA TYR A 333 -9.18 -0.74 9.91
C TYR A 333 -10.26 -1.03 8.90
N ASP A 334 -9.84 -1.63 7.80
CA ASP A 334 -10.71 -2.02 6.73
C ASP A 334 -11.36 -3.37 7.00
N LEU A 335 -12.69 -3.39 7.12
CA LEU A 335 -13.41 -4.62 7.41
C LEU A 335 -13.41 -5.63 6.26
N LYS A 336 -13.16 -5.19 5.02
CA LYS A 336 -13.24 -6.06 3.84
C LYS A 336 -11.89 -6.61 3.45
N THR A 337 -10.89 -5.74 3.40
CA THR A 337 -9.53 -6.15 3.01
C THR A 337 -8.68 -6.57 4.21
N HIS A 338 -9.21 -6.39 5.43
CA HIS A 338 -8.50 -6.58 6.68
C HIS A 338 -7.20 -5.76 6.72
N SER A 339 -7.17 -4.60 6.06
CA SER A 339 -5.99 -3.71 6.02
C SER A 339 -6.05 -2.73 7.18
N LEU A 340 -4.90 -2.49 7.82
CA LEU A 340 -4.78 -1.56 8.94
C LEU A 340 -3.90 -0.37 8.56
N ILE A 341 -4.43 0.85 8.70
CA ILE A 341 -3.71 2.11 8.53
C ILE A 341 -3.54 2.76 9.89
N VAL A 342 -2.30 2.86 10.38
CA VAL A 342 -1.98 3.29 11.76
C VAL A 342 -0.90 4.35 11.84
N GLY A 343 -0.63 5.09 10.76
CA GLY A 343 0.36 6.19 10.76
C GLY A 343 1.66 5.82 11.49
N ASP A 344 2.10 6.69 12.39
CA ASP A 344 3.36 6.54 13.14
C ASP A 344 3.36 5.46 14.25
N HIS A 345 2.32 4.63 14.33
CA HIS A 345 2.28 3.52 15.29
C HIS A 345 3.04 2.28 14.76
N CYS A 346 2.92 1.95 13.46
CA CYS A 346 3.79 0.99 12.75
C CYS A 346 4.43 1.73 11.59
N VAL A 347 5.76 1.78 11.56
CA VAL A 347 6.52 2.40 10.49
C VAL A 347 7.23 1.34 9.66
N GLY A 348 7.24 1.47 8.34
CA GLY A 348 7.86 0.45 7.47
C GLY A 348 9.38 0.43 7.52
N GLN A 349 10.02 1.52 7.97
CA GLN A 349 11.46 1.58 8.20
C GLN A 349 11.76 2.28 9.52
N GLY A 350 12.71 1.73 10.29
CA GLY A 350 13.15 2.30 11.55
C GLY A 350 12.24 1.93 12.73
N SER A 351 12.05 2.87 13.66
CA SER A 351 11.25 2.65 14.87
C SER A 351 10.34 3.84 15.12
N ALA A 352 9.13 3.58 15.56
CA ALA A 352 8.19 4.60 16.01
C ALA A 352 8.80 5.37 17.20
N VAL A 353 8.82 6.70 17.11
CA VAL A 353 9.29 7.57 18.20
C VAL A 353 8.12 7.82 19.14
N LEU A 354 8.34 7.88 20.46
CA LEU A 354 7.28 8.26 21.40
C LEU A 354 7.35 9.76 21.68
N ASP A 355 6.26 10.48 21.42
CA ASP A 355 6.17 11.88 21.77
C ASP A 355 5.69 12.04 23.22
N SER A 356 6.65 11.98 24.14
CA SER A 356 6.39 12.13 25.57
C SER A 356 5.74 13.48 25.94
N LYS A 357 5.92 14.53 25.12
CA LYS A 357 5.28 15.85 25.36
C LYS A 357 3.79 15.83 25.06
N SER A 358 3.34 14.93 24.19
CA SER A 358 1.93 14.70 23.90
C SER A 358 1.40 13.40 24.51
N GLY A 359 2.04 12.90 25.57
CA GLY A 359 1.56 11.75 26.34
C GLY A 359 1.82 10.39 25.69
N GLY A 360 2.73 10.32 24.72
CA GLY A 360 3.16 9.05 24.12
C GLY A 360 3.72 8.06 25.15
N ASN A 361 3.17 6.85 25.17
CA ASN A 361 3.47 5.83 26.18
C ASN A 361 3.09 4.42 25.69
N MET A 362 4.07 3.52 25.57
CA MET A 362 3.85 2.12 25.15
C MET A 362 3.33 1.19 26.26
N SER A 363 3.22 1.67 27.52
CA SER A 363 2.57 0.90 28.59
C SER A 363 1.04 0.88 28.47
N VAL A 364 0.47 1.69 27.58
CA VAL A 364 -0.94 1.61 27.22
C VAL A 364 -1.17 0.31 26.45
N ARG A 365 -1.87 -0.63 27.08
CA ARG A 365 -2.07 -1.99 26.55
C ARG A 365 -2.90 -1.93 25.26
N LEU A 366 -2.28 -2.31 24.15
CA LEU A 366 -2.83 -2.30 22.80
C LEU A 366 -3.90 -3.39 22.61
N PHE A 367 -4.87 -3.11 21.72
CA PHE A 367 -5.85 -4.05 21.16
C PHE A 367 -6.43 -5.09 22.15
N ARG A 368 -7.31 -4.66 23.07
CA ARG A 368 -8.09 -5.60 23.93
C ARG A 368 -9.08 -6.48 23.18
N ASN A 369 -9.32 -6.18 21.91
CA ASN A 369 -10.10 -7.02 21.01
C ASN A 369 -9.09 -7.66 20.07
N ASN A 370 -9.17 -8.98 19.90
CA ASN A 370 -8.39 -9.79 18.95
C ASN A 370 -8.55 -9.28 17.51
N ILE A 371 -7.99 -8.11 17.21
CA ILE A 371 -7.93 -7.51 15.88
C ILE A 371 -6.56 -7.92 15.35
N PRO A 372 -6.49 -8.87 14.42
CA PRO A 372 -5.21 -9.22 13.81
C PRO A 372 -4.64 -7.97 13.13
N ILE A 373 -3.43 -7.59 13.55
CA ILE A 373 -2.68 -6.46 13.02
C ILE A 373 -2.12 -6.90 11.68
N PHE A 374 -2.85 -6.66 10.60
CA PHE A 374 -2.35 -6.86 9.24
C PHE A 374 -1.85 -5.52 8.70
N GLY A 375 -0.58 -5.26 8.95
CA GLY A 375 0.14 -4.14 8.34
C GLY A 375 1.16 -4.68 7.34
N HIS A 376 0.94 -4.43 6.05
CA HIS A 376 2.09 -4.25 5.17
C HIS A 376 2.69 -2.90 5.56
N CYS A 377 3.69 -2.94 6.43
CA CYS A 377 4.47 -1.76 6.80
C CYS A 377 5.37 -1.45 5.58
N ALA A 378 5.00 -0.46 4.78
CA ALA A 378 5.68 -0.05 3.53
C ALA A 378 6.91 0.82 3.78
#